data_AF-A0A9W6VVY3-F1
#
_entry.id   AF-A0A9W6VVY3-F1
#
_cell.length_a   1.000
_cell.length_b   1.000
_cell.length_c   1.000
_cell.angle_alpha   90.00
_cell.angle_beta   90.00
_cell.angle_gamma   90.00
#
_symmetry.space_group_name_H-M   'P 1'
#
loop_
_entity.id
_entity.type
_entity.pdbx_description
1 polymer ?
#
loop_
_entity_poly.entity_id
_entity_poly.type
_entity_poly.pdbx_seq_one_letter_code
_entity_poly.pdbx_strand_id
1 'polypeptide(L)'
;MKRVVAAYGWPGSGLVGEDGAEAAWLLVQHADHDPGFQKQCLALLEDAVASGQASRVNLAYLTDRVRVAEGRPQVFGTQYRRGDGGPEPRPIEDPGRLDQRREKAGLGPHGVYDRAMRRLPT
;
A
#
# COMPACT_ATOMS: atom_id res chain seq x y z
N MET A 1 4.99 -16.87 1.59
CA MET A 1 4.78 -15.90 0.49
C MET A 1 5.78 -16.05 -0.66
N LYS A 2 7.10 -15.89 -0.46
CA LYS A 2 8.11 -15.99 -1.56
C LYS A 2 7.96 -17.19 -2.50
N ARG A 3 7.73 -18.40 -1.94
CA ARG A 3 7.50 -19.61 -2.75
C ARG A 3 6.25 -19.54 -3.64
N VAL A 4 5.17 -18.93 -3.14
CA VAL A 4 3.94 -18.73 -3.91
C VAL A 4 4.20 -17.76 -5.05
N VAL A 5 4.86 -16.64 -4.78
CA VAL A 5 5.23 -15.66 -5.81
C VAL A 5 6.12 -16.26 -6.88
N ALA A 6 7.11 -17.06 -6.50
CA ALA A 6 8.00 -17.73 -7.44
C ALA A 6 7.28 -18.76 -8.32
N ALA A 7 6.26 -19.44 -7.81
CA ALA A 7 5.55 -20.49 -8.53
C ALA A 7 4.36 -19.98 -9.37
N TYR A 8 3.68 -18.92 -8.90
CA TYR A 8 2.38 -18.51 -9.45
C TYR A 8 2.30 -17.02 -9.80
N GLY A 9 3.36 -16.23 -9.55
CA GLY A 9 3.27 -14.77 -9.64
C GLY A 9 2.41 -14.18 -8.52
N TRP A 10 1.69 -13.09 -8.78
CA TRP A 10 0.76 -12.54 -7.79
C TRP A 10 -0.46 -13.46 -7.63
N PRO A 11 -0.76 -13.97 -6.42
CA PRO A 11 -1.96 -14.77 -6.19
C PRO A 11 -3.18 -13.86 -6.11
N GLY A 12 -3.64 -13.39 -7.28
CA GLY A 12 -4.85 -12.58 -7.43
C GLY A 12 -6.13 -13.37 -7.17
N SER A 13 -7.26 -12.66 -7.11
CA SER A 13 -8.52 -13.25 -6.64
C SER A 13 -9.06 -14.37 -7.53
N GLY A 14 -8.73 -14.41 -8.82
CA GLY A 14 -9.08 -15.53 -9.70
C GLY A 14 -8.37 -16.85 -9.36
N LEU A 15 -7.21 -16.81 -8.69
CA LEU A 15 -6.47 -18.01 -8.29
C LEU A 15 -6.83 -18.49 -6.88
N VAL A 16 -7.03 -17.56 -5.95
CA VAL A 16 -7.13 -17.86 -4.51
C VAL A 16 -8.41 -17.32 -3.84
N GLY A 17 -9.33 -16.74 -4.62
CA GLY A 17 -10.49 -16.01 -4.10
C GLY A 17 -10.11 -14.64 -3.50
N GLU A 18 -11.12 -13.83 -3.21
CA GLU A 18 -10.93 -12.49 -2.62
C GLU A 18 -10.21 -12.55 -1.26
N ASP A 19 -10.64 -13.44 -0.37
CA ASP A 19 -10.02 -13.61 0.96
C ASP A 19 -8.55 -14.03 0.87
N GLY A 20 -8.24 -14.92 -0.09
CA GLY A 20 -6.86 -15.37 -0.33
C GLY A 20 -5.98 -14.28 -0.90
N ALA A 21 -6.51 -13.46 -1.81
CA ALA A 21 -5.80 -12.34 -2.41
C ALA A 21 -5.53 -11.24 -1.37
N GLU A 22 -6.50 -10.96 -0.51
CA GLU A 22 -6.35 -10.03 0.61
C GLU A 22 -5.33 -10.53 1.63
N ALA A 23 -5.39 -11.81 2.01
CA ALA A 23 -4.40 -12.41 2.91
C ALA A 23 -2.98 -12.37 2.32
N ALA A 24 -2.83 -12.66 1.03
CA ALA A 24 -1.56 -12.55 0.33
C ALA A 24 -1.02 -11.12 0.35
N TRP A 25 -1.89 -10.13 0.10
CA TRP A 25 -1.53 -8.72 0.19
C TRP A 25 -1.09 -8.34 1.60
N LEU A 26 -1.84 -8.71 2.64
CA LEU A 26 -1.47 -8.42 4.04
C LEU A 26 -0.08 -8.97 4.40
N LEU A 27 0.24 -10.19 3.98
CA LEU A 27 1.56 -10.78 4.19
C LEU A 27 2.69 -9.97 3.54
N VAL A 28 2.46 -9.43 2.33
CA VAL A 28 3.43 -8.59 1.63
C VAL A 28 3.50 -7.19 2.23
N GLN A 29 2.35 -6.58 2.53
CA GLN A 29 2.23 -5.25 3.12
C GLN A 29 2.98 -5.13 4.44
N HIS A 30 3.10 -6.20 5.21
CA HIS A 30 3.83 -6.26 6.48
C HIS A 30 5.18 -6.97 6.41
N ALA A 31 5.69 -7.29 5.21
CA ALA A 31 7.03 -7.83 5.00
C ALA A 31 8.13 -6.75 5.10
N ASP A 32 8.04 -5.86 6.08
CA ASP A 32 8.92 -4.67 6.20
C ASP A 32 10.40 -5.04 6.46
N HIS A 33 10.65 -6.28 6.88
CA HIS A 33 11.99 -6.87 7.00
C HIS A 33 12.63 -7.21 5.64
N ASP A 34 11.88 -7.16 4.55
CA ASP A 34 12.35 -7.45 3.19
C ASP A 34 11.78 -6.47 2.15
N PRO A 35 12.31 -5.24 2.11
CA PRO A 35 11.88 -4.22 1.13
C PRO A 35 12.08 -4.65 -0.32
N GLY A 36 13.10 -5.46 -0.60
CA GLY A 36 13.36 -6.00 -1.94
C GLY A 36 12.23 -6.89 -2.41
N PHE A 37 11.74 -7.77 -1.53
CA PHE A 37 10.58 -8.60 -1.83
C PHE A 37 9.29 -7.78 -1.95
N GLN A 38 9.07 -6.77 -1.10
CA GLN A 38 7.92 -5.86 -1.24
C GLN A 38 7.93 -5.17 -2.61
N LYS A 39 9.09 -4.69 -3.07
CA LYS A 39 9.24 -4.06 -4.38
C LYS A 39 9.00 -5.02 -5.54
N GLN A 40 9.48 -6.26 -5.46
CA GLN A 40 9.18 -7.29 -6.45
C GLN A 40 7.66 -7.54 -6.53
N CYS A 41 7.02 -7.71 -5.37
CA CYS A 41 5.59 -7.93 -5.28
C CYS A 41 4.77 -6.72 -5.77
N LEU A 42 5.26 -5.50 -5.57
CA LEU A 42 4.61 -4.28 -6.06
C LEU A 42 4.44 -4.33 -7.59
N ALA A 43 5.50 -4.69 -8.33
CA ALA A 43 5.42 -4.83 -9.79
C ALA A 43 4.36 -5.87 -10.22
N LEU A 44 4.31 -7.01 -9.54
CA LEU A 44 3.32 -8.06 -9.83
C LEU A 44 1.89 -7.63 -9.46
N LEU A 45 1.74 -6.87 -8.38
CA LEU A 45 0.46 -6.31 -7.95
C LEU A 45 -0.05 -5.25 -8.93
N GLU A 46 0.84 -4.44 -9.54
CA GLU A 46 0.48 -3.49 -10.60
C GLU A 46 -0.18 -4.23 -11.79
N ASP A 47 0.43 -5.31 -12.26
CA ASP A 47 -0.13 -6.14 -13.34
C ASP A 47 -1.45 -6.80 -12.94
N ALA A 48 -1.56 -7.28 -11.70
CA ALA A 48 -2.78 -7.89 -11.17
C ALA A 48 -3.93 -6.87 -11.09
N VAL A 49 -3.66 -5.62 -10.69
CA VAL A 49 -4.66 -4.55 -10.69
C VAL A 49 -5.08 -4.19 -12.11
N ALA A 50 -4.13 -4.13 -13.06
CA ALA A 50 -4.42 -3.84 -14.46
C ALA A 50 -5.33 -4.92 -15.10
N SER A 51 -5.20 -6.17 -14.66
CA SER A 51 -6.04 -7.30 -15.10
C SER A 51 -7.31 -7.50 -14.26
N GLY A 52 -7.60 -6.62 -13.29
CA GLY A 52 -8.79 -6.71 -12.45
C GLY A 52 -8.76 -7.87 -11.43
N GLN A 53 -7.57 -8.37 -11.09
CA GLN A 53 -7.33 -9.48 -10.17
C GLN A 53 -6.87 -9.03 -8.79
N ALA A 54 -6.78 -7.72 -8.55
CA ALA A 54 -6.38 -7.15 -7.26
C ALA A 54 -6.95 -5.75 -7.04
N SER A 55 -6.94 -5.32 -5.78
CA SER A 55 -7.46 -4.02 -5.33
C SER A 55 -6.51 -2.85 -5.65
N ARG A 56 -7.06 -1.77 -6.23
CA ARG A 56 -6.35 -0.49 -6.44
C ARG A 56 -5.93 0.17 -5.13
N VAL A 57 -6.72 -0.02 -4.07
CA VAL A 57 -6.40 0.45 -2.72
C VAL A 57 -5.17 -0.28 -2.19
N ASN A 58 -5.12 -1.61 -2.34
CA ASN A 58 -4.00 -2.44 -1.92
C ASN A 58 -2.70 -2.05 -2.64
N LEU A 59 -2.80 -1.73 -3.94
CA LEU A 59 -1.69 -1.19 -4.71
C LEU A 59 -1.21 0.17 -4.18
N ALA A 60 -2.12 1.10 -3.86
CA ALA A 60 -1.76 2.42 -3.32
C ALA A 60 -1.01 2.32 -1.98
N TYR A 61 -1.46 1.44 -1.08
CA TYR A 61 -0.80 1.21 0.20
C TYR A 61 0.59 0.58 0.05
N LEU A 62 0.74 -0.45 -0.79
CA LEU A 62 2.03 -1.10 -1.01
C LEU A 62 3.01 -0.15 -1.72
N THR A 63 2.52 0.67 -2.65
CA THR A 63 3.32 1.72 -3.32
C THR A 63 3.95 2.66 -2.30
N ASP A 64 3.16 3.20 -1.38
CA ASP A 64 3.68 4.13 -0.38
C ASP A 64 4.62 3.44 0.61
N ARG A 65 4.32 2.19 1.03
CA ARG A 65 5.20 1.40 1.90
C ARG A 65 6.58 1.21 1.27
N VAL A 66 6.63 0.79 0.00
CA VAL A 66 7.88 0.62 -0.74
C VAL A 66 8.61 1.95 -0.89
N ARG A 67 7.92 3.03 -1.26
CA ARG A 67 8.55 4.35 -1.39
C ARG A 67 9.14 4.84 -0.07
N VAL A 68 8.44 4.67 1.05
CA VAL A 68 8.96 5.03 2.38
C VAL A 68 10.18 4.19 2.74
N ALA A 69 10.19 2.88 2.45
CA ALA A 69 11.35 2.03 2.67
C ALA A 69 12.56 2.46 1.82
N GLU A 70 12.33 3.00 0.63
CA GLU A 70 13.35 3.60 -0.25
C GLU A 70 13.73 5.05 0.15
N GLY A 71 13.19 5.60 1.24
CA GLY A 71 13.46 6.97 1.66
C GLY A 71 12.81 8.04 0.77
N ARG A 72 11.85 7.67 -0.07
CA ARG A 72 11.15 8.54 -1.01
C ARG A 72 9.83 9.04 -0.43
N PRO A 73 9.37 10.25 -0.81
CA PRO A 73 8.03 10.70 -0.46
C PRO A 73 6.94 9.79 -1.04
N GLN A 74 5.85 9.67 -0.30
CA GLN A 74 4.65 8.90 -0.62
C GLN A 74 3.83 9.53 -1.75
N VAL A 75 3.07 8.73 -2.47
CA VAL A 75 2.14 9.20 -3.52
C VAL A 75 0.73 9.41 -2.96
N PHE A 76 0.30 8.52 -2.06
CA PHE A 76 -1.09 8.44 -1.60
C PHE A 76 -1.26 8.78 -0.12
N GLY A 77 -0.17 8.93 0.65
CA GLY A 77 -0.21 9.37 2.05
C GLY A 77 -0.80 8.32 3.00
N THR A 78 -0.47 7.04 2.80
CA THR A 78 -1.01 5.93 3.59
C THR A 78 -0.15 5.51 4.78
N GLN A 79 1.14 5.88 4.78
CA GLN A 79 2.13 5.49 5.78
C GLN A 79 2.36 6.61 6.79
N TYR A 80 2.33 6.21 8.06
CA TYR A 80 2.51 7.08 9.21
C TYR A 80 3.71 6.61 10.04
N ARG A 81 4.29 7.52 10.81
CA ARG A 81 5.25 7.21 11.88
C ARG A 81 4.67 7.68 13.21
N ARG A 82 5.21 7.16 14.30
CA ARG A 82 5.00 7.74 15.62
C ARG A 82 5.81 9.03 15.72
N GLY A 83 5.15 10.17 15.87
CA GLY A 83 5.74 11.44 16.25
C GLY A 83 5.48 11.76 17.71
N ASP A 84 6.05 12.85 18.20
CA ASP A 84 5.95 13.27 19.60
C ASP A 84 4.51 13.64 20.00
N GLY A 85 3.74 14.16 19.04
CA GLY A 85 2.32 14.52 19.20
C GLY A 85 1.33 13.45 18.72
N GLY A 86 1.80 12.23 18.45
CA GLY A 86 0.99 11.13 17.93
C GLY A 86 1.34 10.74 16.48
N PRO A 87 0.44 10.01 15.79
CA PRO A 87 0.69 9.58 14.41
C PRO A 87 0.91 10.76 13.47
N GLU A 88 2.02 10.75 12.74
CA GLU A 88 2.36 11.74 11.72
C GLU A 88 2.53 11.07 10.35
N PRO A 89 1.97 11.64 9.27
CA PRO A 89 2.22 11.11 7.94
C PRO A 89 3.71 11.24 7.60
N ARG A 90 4.28 10.21 6.95
CA ARG A 90 5.59 10.32 6.29
C ARG A 90 5.50 11.35 5.14
N PRO A 91 6.62 11.93 4.67
CA PRO A 91 6.61 12.94 3.59
C PRO A 91 5.77 12.51 2.38
N ILE A 92 5.01 13.45 1.81
CA ILE A 92 4.12 13.20 0.66
C ILE A 92 4.61 14.01 -0.53
N GLU A 93 4.75 13.35 -1.68
CA GLU A 93 5.03 13.96 -2.97
C GLU A 93 3.84 14.82 -3.39
N ASP A 94 4.09 16.09 -3.72
CA ASP A 94 3.09 17.02 -4.24
C ASP A 94 1.72 16.93 -3.49
N PRO A 95 1.63 17.45 -2.25
CA PRO A 95 0.41 17.39 -1.46
C PRO A 95 -0.79 18.09 -2.13
N GLY A 96 -0.55 19.08 -3.02
CA GLY A 96 -1.60 19.80 -3.72
C GLY A 96 -2.41 18.94 -4.70
N ARG A 97 -1.84 17.82 -5.16
CA ARG A 97 -2.51 16.86 -6.05
C ARG A 97 -2.81 15.51 -5.39
N LEU A 98 -2.63 15.41 -4.08
CA LEU A 98 -2.80 14.17 -3.33
C LEU A 98 -4.21 13.59 -3.47
N ASP A 99 -5.24 14.41 -3.24
CA ASP A 99 -6.62 13.91 -3.26
C ASP A 99 -7.05 13.46 -4.65
N GLN A 100 -6.55 14.08 -5.73
CA GLN A 100 -6.77 13.60 -7.10
C GLN A 100 -6.19 12.20 -7.33
N ARG A 101 -5.03 11.90 -6.74
CA ARG A 101 -4.40 10.57 -6.84
C ARG A 101 -5.16 9.55 -5.99
N ARG A 102 -5.57 9.94 -4.78
CA ARG A 102 -6.34 9.10 -3.86
C ARG A 102 -7.68 8.70 -4.45
N GLU A 103 -8.42 9.65 -5.02
CA GLU A 103 -9.70 9.38 -5.69
C GLU A 103 -9.56 8.33 -6.81
N LYS A 104 -8.55 8.48 -7.69
CA LYS A 104 -8.28 7.51 -8.77
C LYS A 104 -7.88 6.11 -8.26
N ALA A 105 -7.34 6.04 -7.05
CA ALA A 105 -6.98 4.79 -6.39
C ALA A 105 -8.15 4.17 -5.58
N GLY A 106 -9.31 4.83 -5.52
CA GLY A 106 -10.45 4.40 -4.71
C GLY A 106 -10.31 4.74 -3.21
N LEU A 107 -9.41 5.66 -2.87
CA LEU A 107 -9.22 6.17 -1.51
C LEU A 107 -10.05 7.44 -1.30
N GLY A 108 -10.57 7.63 -0.08
CA GLY A 108 -11.20 8.89 0.32
C GLY A 108 -10.19 10.04 0.53
N PRO A 109 -10.65 11.29 0.69
CA PRO A 109 -9.78 12.46 0.87
C PRO A 109 -8.78 12.29 2.02
N HIS A 110 -7.53 12.69 1.81
CA HIS A 110 -6.45 12.53 2.78
C HIS A 110 -6.78 13.25 4.08
N GLY A 111 -7.37 14.44 4.04
CA GLY A 111 -7.71 15.20 5.25
C GLY A 111 -8.70 14.46 6.18
N VAL A 112 -9.60 13.63 5.63
CA VAL A 112 -10.50 12.79 6.44
C VAL A 112 -9.71 11.65 7.08
N TYR A 113 -8.85 11.00 6.29
CA TYR A 113 -8.00 9.90 6.74
C TYR A 113 -6.98 10.34 7.80
N ASP A 114 -6.28 11.45 7.60
CA ASP A 114 -5.30 12.02 8.54
C ASP A 114 -5.95 12.36 9.89
N ARG A 115 -7.16 12.95 9.88
CA ARG A 115 -7.92 13.18 11.12
C ARG A 115 -8.28 11.89 11.84
N ALA A 116 -8.61 10.81 11.11
CA ALA A 116 -8.87 9.52 11.73
C ALA A 116 -7.59 8.91 12.32
N MET A 117 -6.47 8.97 11.59
CA MET A 117 -5.17 8.47 12.04
C MET A 117 -4.69 9.18 13.31
N ARG A 118 -4.84 10.50 13.41
CA ARG A 118 -4.45 11.29 14.59
C ARG A 118 -5.26 10.98 15.85
N ARG A 119 -6.40 10.29 15.73
CA ARG A 119 -7.23 9.86 16.86
C ARG A 119 -6.87 8.47 17.37
N LEU A 120 -6.00 7.74 16.67
CA LEU A 120 -5.55 6.43 17.13
C LEU A 120 -4.64 6.60 18.37
N PRO A 121 -4.82 5.79 19.41
CA PRO A 121 -3.98 5.82 20.59
C PRO A 121 -2.52 5.47 20.23
N THR A 122 -1.57 6.12 20.90
CA THR A 122 -0.11 6.03 20.69
C THR A 122 0.59 4.89 21.39
#